data_AF-A0A524GPB6-F1
#
_entry.id   AF-A0A524GPB6-F1
#
_cell.length_a   1.000
_cell.length_b   1.000
_cell.length_c   1.000
_cell.angle_alpha   90.00
_cell.angle_beta   90.00
_cell.angle_gamma   90.00
#
_symmetry.space_group_name_H-M   'P 1'
#
loop_
_entity.id
_entity.type
_entity.pdbx_description
1 polymer ?
#
loop_
_entity_poly.entity_id
_entity_poly.type
_entity_poly.pdbx_seq_one_letter_code
_entity_poly.pdbx_strand_id
1 'polypeptide(L)'
;MEGAGLPDAAMAAFRHHLERFLNGDTGTLGREQIEPASTLADIEYPGPTNLDRDLLARTVVVKLNVGLGTSMGLETAKSLIEVRPGTSFLDLIARQILALRQRTDSSIPLLLMNSFRTEKDTTEALAAYPGLAADGLPLGFLQHRVPKIHTEDRLPVAWAAEPELEWCPPGHGDI
;
A
#
# COMPACT_ATOMS: atom_id res chain seq x y z
N MET A 1 20.11 7.29 -2.73
CA MET A 1 19.18 6.20 -3.09
C MET A 1 19.94 4.93 -3.43
N GLU A 2 20.92 4.98 -4.36
CA GLU A 2 21.83 3.86 -4.65
C GLU A 2 22.50 3.30 -3.38
N GLY A 3 23.12 4.18 -2.57
CA GLY A 3 23.72 3.76 -1.29
C GLY A 3 22.74 3.19 -0.26
N ALA A 4 21.42 3.33 -0.49
CA ALA A 4 20.37 2.74 0.34
C ALA A 4 19.77 1.47 -0.29
N GLY A 5 20.32 0.98 -1.41
CA GLY A 5 19.93 -0.26 -2.07
C GLY A 5 18.58 -0.20 -2.81
N LEU A 6 18.11 0.98 -3.20
CA LEU A 6 16.83 1.11 -3.91
C LEU A 6 16.96 0.67 -5.38
N PRO A 7 15.94 0.02 -5.95
CA PRO A 7 15.99 -0.46 -7.33
C PRO A 7 15.90 0.69 -8.34
N ASP A 8 16.39 0.44 -9.55
CA ASP A 8 16.42 1.43 -10.64
C ASP A 8 15.05 2.03 -10.96
N ALA A 9 13.99 1.22 -10.91
CA ALA A 9 12.62 1.69 -11.13
C ALA A 9 12.20 2.76 -10.11
N ALA A 10 12.49 2.54 -8.82
CA ALA A 10 12.19 3.50 -7.76
C ALA A 10 13.03 4.79 -7.90
N MET A 11 14.31 4.65 -8.26
CA MET A 11 15.19 5.79 -8.51
C MET A 11 14.76 6.61 -9.73
N ALA A 12 14.32 5.94 -10.81
CA ALA A 12 13.80 6.58 -12.00
C ALA A 12 12.48 7.33 -11.73
N ALA A 13 11.55 6.70 -10.99
CA ALA A 13 10.31 7.35 -10.58
C ALA A 13 10.56 8.59 -9.71
N PHE A 14 11.45 8.49 -8.72
CA PHE A 14 11.83 9.64 -7.90
C PHE A 14 12.47 10.75 -8.73
N ARG A 15 13.40 10.40 -9.64
CA ARG A 15 14.04 11.38 -10.53
C ARG A 15 13.02 12.11 -11.39
N HIS A 16 12.07 11.39 -11.97
CA HIS A 16 11.00 11.98 -12.76
C HIS A 16 10.20 13.03 -11.96
N HIS A 17 9.82 12.72 -10.72
CA HIS A 17 9.09 13.66 -9.87
C HIS A 17 9.96 14.82 -9.39
N LEU A 18 11.23 14.57 -9.09
CA LEU A 18 12.19 15.61 -8.73
C LEU A 18 12.42 16.59 -9.89
N GLU A 19 12.59 16.10 -11.11
CA GLU A 19 12.74 16.95 -12.31
C GLU A 19 11.51 17.84 -12.53
N ARG A 20 10.30 17.29 -12.39
CA ARG A 20 9.05 18.08 -12.47
C ARG A 20 9.04 19.17 -11.41
N PHE A 21 9.34 18.82 -10.17
CA PHE A 21 9.40 19.77 -9.06
C PHE A 21 10.43 20.88 -9.26
N LEU A 22 11.64 20.53 -9.71
CA LEU A 22 12.70 21.50 -10.02
C LEU A 22 12.31 22.45 -11.17
N ASN A 23 11.48 21.98 -12.10
CA ASN A 23 10.92 22.78 -13.19
C ASN A 23 9.67 23.59 -12.78
N GLY A 24 9.35 23.65 -11.48
CA GLY A 24 8.27 24.47 -10.95
C GLY A 24 6.89 23.81 -10.95
N ASP A 25 6.80 22.51 -11.24
CA ASP A 25 5.56 21.77 -11.10
C ASP A 25 5.15 21.69 -9.61
N THR A 26 3.95 22.17 -9.31
CA THR A 26 3.37 22.20 -7.97
C THR A 26 2.56 20.93 -7.66
N GLY A 27 2.32 20.07 -8.65
CA GLY A 27 1.44 18.91 -8.52
C GLY A 27 -0.04 19.27 -8.35
N THR A 28 -0.42 20.52 -8.58
CA THR A 28 -1.79 21.00 -8.40
C THR A 28 -2.55 21.00 -9.73
N LEU A 29 -3.82 20.56 -9.68
CA LEU A 29 -4.76 20.71 -10.79
C LEU A 29 -5.82 21.76 -10.41
N GLY A 30 -5.85 22.86 -11.15
CA GLY A 30 -6.82 23.93 -11.04
C GLY A 30 -8.20 23.54 -11.58
N ARG A 31 -9.24 24.29 -11.18
CA ARG A 31 -10.62 23.98 -11.57
C ARG A 31 -10.84 24.11 -13.08
N GLU A 32 -10.13 25.03 -13.70
CA GLU A 32 -10.10 25.29 -15.13
C GLU A 32 -9.41 24.19 -15.96
N GLN A 33 -8.66 23.29 -15.31
CA GLN A 33 -7.95 22.18 -15.96
C GLN A 33 -8.76 20.87 -15.96
N ILE A 34 -9.93 20.86 -15.33
CA ILE A 34 -10.76 19.65 -15.16
C ILE A 34 -12.23 19.94 -15.46
N GLU A 35 -12.93 18.93 -15.96
CA GLU A 35 -14.37 18.95 -16.16
C GLU A 35 -15.02 17.84 -15.33
N PRO A 36 -16.26 18.03 -14.81
CA PRO A 36 -17.00 16.96 -14.17
C PRO A 36 -17.18 15.78 -15.12
N ALA A 37 -17.01 14.55 -14.62
CA ALA A 37 -17.43 13.36 -15.35
C ALA A 37 -18.95 13.43 -15.56
N SER A 38 -19.40 13.41 -16.82
CA SER A 38 -20.80 13.61 -17.19
C SER A 38 -21.66 12.37 -16.94
N THR A 39 -21.10 11.18 -17.14
CA THR A 39 -21.73 9.90 -16.82
C THR A 39 -20.70 8.90 -16.34
N LEU A 40 -21.14 8.00 -15.47
CA LEU A 40 -20.41 6.80 -15.08
C LEU A 40 -21.33 5.61 -15.37
N ALA A 41 -20.74 4.47 -15.72
CA ALA A 41 -21.50 3.24 -15.78
C ALA A 41 -22.01 2.94 -14.36
N ASP A 42 -23.33 2.89 -14.20
CA ASP A 42 -23.90 2.37 -12.97
C ASP A 42 -23.73 0.85 -13.00
N ILE A 43 -23.03 0.34 -12.00
CA ILE A 43 -22.83 -1.09 -11.83
C ILE A 43 -23.64 -1.48 -10.61
N GLU A 44 -24.90 -1.85 -10.84
CA GLU A 44 -25.59 -2.72 -9.91
C GLU A 44 -24.80 -4.03 -9.87
N TYR A 45 -24.13 -4.30 -8.75
CA TYR A 45 -23.41 -5.55 -8.52
C TYR A 45 -24.32 -6.49 -7.73
N PRO A 46 -25.11 -7.36 -8.39
CA PRO A 46 -26.00 -8.31 -7.71
C PRO A 46 -25.24 -9.41 -6.94
N GLY A 47 -23.91 -9.29 -6.80
CA GLY A 47 -23.03 -10.39 -6.45
C GLY A 47 -22.76 -11.29 -7.66
N PRO A 48 -21.75 -12.16 -7.58
CA PRO A 48 -21.43 -13.05 -8.67
C PRO A 48 -22.50 -14.14 -8.76
N THR A 49 -23.21 -14.22 -9.88
CA THR A 49 -24.19 -15.29 -10.16
C THR A 49 -23.50 -16.59 -10.59
N ASN A 50 -22.30 -16.49 -11.18
CA ASN A 50 -21.43 -17.61 -11.50
C ASN A 50 -19.97 -17.16 -11.37
N LEU A 51 -19.27 -17.63 -10.34
CA LEU A 51 -17.85 -17.34 -10.16
C LEU A 51 -17.03 -18.24 -11.08
N ASP A 52 -16.45 -17.65 -12.12
CA ASP A 52 -15.55 -18.36 -13.02
C ASP A 52 -14.24 -18.71 -12.29
N ARG A 53 -14.02 -20.02 -12.11
CA ARG A 53 -12.85 -20.55 -11.41
C ARG A 53 -11.54 -20.24 -12.14
N ASP A 54 -11.54 -20.20 -13.46
CA ASP A 54 -10.34 -19.93 -14.25
C ASP A 54 -9.92 -18.47 -14.09
N LEU A 55 -10.88 -17.55 -13.98
CA LEU A 55 -10.60 -16.15 -13.67
C LEU A 55 -10.12 -15.97 -12.23
N LEU A 56 -10.75 -16.66 -11.27
CA LEU A 56 -10.33 -16.61 -9.86
C LEU A 56 -8.91 -17.15 -9.66
N ALA A 57 -8.54 -18.23 -10.34
CA ALA A 57 -7.19 -18.79 -10.30
C ALA A 57 -6.11 -17.82 -10.83
N ARG A 58 -6.52 -16.80 -11.61
CA ARG A 58 -5.64 -15.75 -12.16
C ARG A 58 -5.75 -14.43 -11.42
N THR A 59 -6.47 -14.38 -10.30
CA THR A 59 -6.73 -13.17 -9.53
C THR A 59 -5.84 -13.13 -8.28
N VAL A 60 -5.25 -11.97 -8.02
CA VAL A 60 -4.50 -11.66 -6.79
C VAL A 60 -5.18 -10.50 -6.08
N VAL A 61 -5.32 -10.59 -4.76
CA VAL A 61 -5.81 -9.47 -3.94
C VAL A 61 -4.61 -8.75 -3.34
N VAL A 62 -4.42 -7.49 -3.71
CA VAL A 62 -3.43 -6.62 -3.07
C VAL A 62 -4.13 -5.65 -2.13
N LYS A 63 -3.63 -5.54 -0.90
CA LYS A 63 -4.10 -4.59 0.10
C LYS A 63 -2.99 -3.63 0.49
N LEU A 64 -3.28 -2.34 0.34
CA LEU A 64 -2.37 -1.26 0.72
C LEU A 64 -2.41 -1.09 2.25
N ASN A 65 -1.27 -1.30 2.90
CA ASN A 65 -1.13 -1.31 4.35
C ASN A 65 0.09 -0.46 4.79
N VAL A 66 0.25 0.69 4.13
CA VAL A 66 1.44 1.54 4.23
C VAL A 66 1.31 2.67 5.25
N GLY A 67 0.07 3.00 5.64
CA GLY A 67 -0.24 4.14 6.49
C GLY A 67 -0.25 3.78 7.99
N LEU A 68 0.39 4.64 8.77
CA LEU A 68 0.22 4.65 10.22
C LEU A 68 -1.08 5.34 10.63
N GLY A 69 -1.60 4.99 11.80
CA GLY A 69 -2.72 5.70 12.42
C GLY A 69 -2.33 7.02 13.10
N THR A 70 -1.29 7.71 12.65
CA THR A 70 -0.70 8.88 13.34
C THR A 70 -1.70 10.02 13.53
N SER A 71 -2.54 10.31 12.53
CA SER A 71 -3.61 11.32 12.65
C SER A 71 -4.68 10.94 13.68
N MET A 72 -4.73 9.67 14.10
CA MET A 72 -5.62 9.13 15.11
C MET A 72 -4.90 8.89 16.45
N GLY A 73 -3.63 9.33 16.60
CA GLY A 73 -2.83 9.15 17.80
C GLY A 73 -2.24 7.75 17.97
N LEU A 74 -2.11 6.99 16.89
CA LEU A 74 -1.53 5.64 16.90
C LEU A 74 -0.18 5.61 16.20
N GLU A 75 0.76 4.85 16.78
CA GLU A 75 2.11 4.66 16.23
C GLU A 75 2.24 3.37 15.42
N THR A 76 1.17 2.58 15.31
CA THR A 76 1.14 1.30 14.61
C THR A 76 0.39 1.39 13.28
N ALA A 77 0.45 0.30 12.50
CA ALA A 77 -0.29 0.17 11.24
C ALA A 77 -1.79 0.40 11.45
N LYS A 78 -2.41 1.24 10.61
CA LYS A 78 -3.86 1.56 10.72
C LYS A 78 -4.76 0.32 10.60
N SER A 79 -4.29 -0.72 9.91
CA SER A 79 -5.02 -1.99 9.78
C SER A 79 -5.17 -2.76 11.10
N LEU A 80 -4.37 -2.44 12.12
CA LEU A 80 -4.45 -3.07 13.44
C LEU A 80 -5.50 -2.43 14.36
N ILE A 81 -6.14 -1.35 13.91
CA ILE A 81 -7.25 -0.74 14.64
C ILE A 81 -8.40 -1.74 14.73
N GLU A 82 -8.89 -1.93 15.95
CA GLU A 82 -10.04 -2.75 16.26
C GLU A 82 -11.33 -2.14 15.69
N VAL A 83 -12.08 -2.93 14.93
CA VAL A 83 -13.36 -2.53 14.31
C VAL A 83 -14.56 -3.23 14.92
N ARG A 84 -14.31 -4.34 15.62
CA ARG A 84 -15.26 -5.08 16.45
C ARG A 84 -14.49 -5.71 17.62
N PRO A 85 -15.14 -6.01 18.75
CA PRO A 85 -14.54 -6.73 19.89
C PRO A 85 -13.58 -7.85 19.46
N GLY A 86 -12.28 -7.65 19.69
CA GLY A 86 -11.20 -8.60 19.36
C GLY A 86 -10.96 -8.85 17.87
N THR A 87 -11.31 -7.91 16.99
CA THR A 87 -11.14 -8.03 15.54
C THR A 87 -10.73 -6.69 14.93
N SER A 88 -9.52 -6.63 14.38
CA SER A 88 -8.98 -5.50 13.63
C SER A 88 -9.42 -5.48 12.16
N PHE A 89 -9.10 -4.40 11.41
CA PHE A 89 -9.25 -4.41 9.96
C PHE A 89 -8.42 -5.52 9.30
N LEU A 90 -7.20 -5.76 9.80
CA LEU A 90 -6.31 -6.81 9.29
C LEU A 90 -6.91 -8.20 9.51
N ASP A 91 -7.51 -8.44 10.69
CA ASP A 91 -8.25 -9.67 10.98
C ASP A 91 -9.41 -9.88 10.00
N LEU A 92 -10.19 -8.82 9.73
CA LEU A 92 -11.28 -8.90 8.76
C LEU A 92 -10.78 -9.26 7.37
N ILE A 93 -9.69 -8.64 6.91
CA ILE A 93 -9.08 -8.93 5.60
C ILE A 93 -8.63 -10.39 5.52
N ALA A 94 -7.91 -10.88 6.54
CA ALA A 94 -7.45 -12.26 6.58
C ALA A 94 -8.63 -13.25 6.54
N ARG A 95 -9.65 -13.03 7.39
CA ARG A 95 -10.85 -13.87 7.44
C ARG A 95 -11.66 -13.83 6.14
N GLN A 96 -11.76 -12.68 5.48
CA GLN A 96 -12.43 -12.55 4.19
C GLN A 96 -11.75 -13.36 3.09
N ILE A 97 -10.41 -13.35 3.03
CA ILE A 97 -9.65 -14.14 2.07
C ILE A 97 -9.83 -15.63 2.32
N LEU A 98 -9.70 -16.08 3.58
CA LEU A 98 -9.91 -17.48 3.94
C LEU A 98 -11.33 -17.95 3.60
N ALA A 99 -12.36 -17.16 3.92
CA ALA A 99 -13.74 -17.46 3.58
C ALA A 99 -13.97 -17.49 2.06
N LEU A 100 -13.32 -16.60 1.31
CA LEU A 100 -13.40 -16.59 -0.16
C LEU A 100 -12.78 -17.86 -0.75
N ARG A 101 -11.58 -18.24 -0.29
CA ARG A 101 -10.91 -19.49 -0.70
C ARG A 101 -11.78 -20.71 -0.41
N GLN A 102 -12.38 -20.78 0.78
CA GLN A 102 -13.28 -21.88 1.14
C GLN A 102 -14.53 -21.95 0.24
N ARG A 103 -15.14 -20.80 -0.08
CA ARG A 103 -16.36 -20.75 -0.91
C ARG A 103 -16.12 -21.05 -2.38
N THR A 104 -14.92 -20.74 -2.87
CA THR A 104 -14.57 -20.84 -4.30
C THR A 104 -13.69 -22.03 -4.62
N ASP A 105 -13.11 -22.67 -3.58
CA ASP A 105 -12.14 -23.75 -3.73
C ASP A 105 -11.01 -23.33 -4.68
N SER A 106 -10.51 -22.10 -4.46
CA SER A 106 -9.47 -21.44 -5.24
C SER A 106 -8.44 -20.81 -4.30
N SER A 107 -7.15 -20.94 -4.61
CA SER A 107 -6.02 -20.46 -3.79
C SER A 107 -5.68 -18.97 -4.00
N ILE A 108 -6.69 -18.10 -3.94
CA ILE A 108 -6.55 -16.66 -4.26
C ILE A 108 -5.48 -16.02 -3.34
N PRO A 109 -4.34 -15.53 -3.87
CA PRO A 109 -3.30 -14.94 -3.05
C PRO A 109 -3.71 -13.60 -2.46
N LEU A 110 -3.28 -13.35 -1.22
CA LEU A 110 -3.31 -12.03 -0.59
C LEU A 110 -1.89 -11.51 -0.48
N LEU A 111 -1.65 -10.31 -1.00
CA LEU A 111 -0.41 -9.56 -0.80
C LEU A 111 -0.71 -8.26 -0.07
N LEU A 112 0.03 -7.98 0.99
CA LEU A 112 -0.01 -6.72 1.72
C LEU A 112 1.18 -5.85 1.31
N MET A 113 0.90 -4.71 0.69
CA MET A 113 1.93 -3.70 0.46
C MET A 113 2.13 -2.94 1.77
N ASN A 114 3.23 -3.22 2.46
CA ASN A 114 3.58 -2.61 3.73
C ASN A 114 4.62 -1.51 3.51
N SER A 115 4.78 -0.64 4.50
CA SER A 115 5.93 0.25 4.60
C SER A 115 6.94 -0.29 5.60
N PHE A 116 8.14 0.27 5.61
CA PHE A 116 9.12 0.01 6.67
C PHE A 116 8.60 0.31 8.09
N ARG A 117 7.52 1.11 8.21
CA ARG A 117 6.86 1.44 9.48
C ARG A 117 5.72 0.49 9.86
N THR A 118 5.23 -0.33 8.94
CA THR A 118 4.06 -1.19 9.17
C THR A 118 4.36 -2.68 9.04
N GLU A 119 5.47 -3.06 8.40
CA GLU A 119 5.84 -4.46 8.14
C GLU A 119 5.91 -5.32 9.39
N LYS A 120 6.60 -4.84 10.42
CA LYS A 120 6.84 -5.59 11.65
C LYS A 120 5.53 -5.93 12.35
N ASP A 121 4.73 -4.91 12.71
CA ASP A 121 3.48 -5.11 13.42
C ASP A 121 2.47 -5.95 12.60
N THR A 122 2.48 -5.78 11.26
CA THR A 122 1.62 -6.57 10.37
C THR A 122 2.04 -8.04 10.37
N THR A 123 3.33 -8.34 10.28
CA THR A 123 3.85 -9.71 10.30
C THR A 123 3.55 -10.38 11.63
N GLU A 124 3.75 -9.68 12.74
CA GLU A 124 3.44 -10.17 14.09
C GLU A 124 1.95 -10.49 14.24
N ALA A 125 1.05 -9.63 13.75
CA ALA A 125 -0.38 -9.87 13.79
C ALA A 125 -0.82 -11.04 12.91
N LEU A 126 -0.21 -11.23 11.73
CA LEU A 126 -0.58 -12.29 10.80
C LEU A 126 -0.08 -13.68 11.18
N ALA A 127 0.84 -13.80 12.15
CA ALA A 127 1.22 -15.10 12.71
C ALA A 127 0.01 -15.89 13.29
N ALA A 128 -1.09 -15.20 13.63
CA ALA A 128 -2.35 -15.85 14.03
C ALA A 128 -3.07 -16.58 12.87
N TYR A 129 -2.63 -16.41 11.61
CA TYR A 129 -3.28 -16.95 10.41
C TYR A 129 -2.30 -17.78 9.54
N PRO A 130 -1.82 -18.95 10.01
CA PRO A 130 -0.80 -19.74 9.31
C PRO A 130 -1.21 -20.26 7.92
N GLY A 131 -2.52 -20.31 7.60
CA GLY A 131 -3.04 -20.70 6.28
C GLY A 131 -3.28 -19.54 5.30
N LEU A 132 -2.86 -18.32 5.65
CA LEU A 132 -3.14 -17.14 4.82
C LEU A 132 -2.16 -17.00 3.65
N ALA A 133 -0.89 -17.39 3.83
CA ALA A 133 0.09 -17.38 2.74
C ALA A 133 -0.36 -18.35 1.63
N ALA A 134 -0.21 -17.94 0.38
CA ALA A 134 -0.43 -18.82 -0.76
C ALA A 134 0.91 -19.44 -1.19
N ASP A 135 0.88 -20.65 -1.74
CA ASP A 135 2.09 -21.36 -2.13
C ASP A 135 2.95 -20.53 -3.10
N GLY A 136 4.22 -20.37 -2.75
CA GLY A 136 5.21 -19.65 -3.56
C GLY A 136 5.11 -18.12 -3.50
N LEU A 137 4.21 -17.54 -2.70
CA LEU A 137 4.07 -16.09 -2.56
C LEU A 137 4.17 -15.64 -1.09
N PRO A 138 4.91 -14.56 -0.79
CA PRO A 138 4.93 -13.99 0.56
C PRO A 138 3.57 -13.35 0.88
N LEU A 139 3.28 -13.12 2.17
CA LEU A 139 2.07 -12.41 2.60
C LEU A 139 2.11 -10.90 2.36
N GLY A 140 3.31 -10.36 2.20
CA GLY A 140 3.50 -8.94 1.98
C GLY A 140 4.81 -8.64 1.27
N PHE A 141 4.91 -7.40 0.84
CA PHE A 141 6.10 -6.83 0.25
C PHE A 141 6.20 -5.37 0.70
N LEU A 142 7.43 -4.86 0.71
CA LEU A 142 7.69 -3.49 1.10
C LEU A 142 7.53 -2.57 -0.11
N GLN A 143 6.76 -1.51 0.04
CA GLN A 143 6.90 -0.33 -0.82
C GLN A 143 8.31 0.26 -0.65
N HIS A 144 8.75 1.06 -1.62
CA HIS A 144 10.01 1.77 -1.56
C HIS A 144 9.97 2.93 -0.55
N ARG A 145 11.12 3.59 -0.40
CA ARG A 145 11.27 4.85 0.33
C ARG A 145 12.02 5.85 -0.55
N VAL A 146 11.72 7.12 -0.40
CA VAL A 146 12.40 8.21 -1.11
C VAL A 146 12.96 9.21 -0.10
N PRO A 147 14.08 9.88 -0.42
CA PRO A 147 14.64 10.88 0.48
C PRO A 147 13.69 12.09 0.53
N LYS A 148 13.49 12.63 1.72
CA LYS A 148 12.95 13.97 1.89
C LYS A 148 13.98 14.96 1.36
N ILE A 149 13.50 16.04 0.76
CA ILE A 149 14.34 17.12 0.24
C ILE A 149 14.01 18.42 0.96
N HIS A 150 15.03 19.24 1.20
CA HIS A 150 14.86 20.56 1.77
C HIS A 150 14.10 21.47 0.80
N THR A 151 13.22 22.31 1.34
CA THR A 151 12.44 23.26 0.53
C THR A 151 13.29 24.42 0.00
N GLU A 152 14.41 24.72 0.63
CA GLU A 152 15.26 25.88 0.27
C GLU A 152 16.26 25.53 -0.82
N ASP A 153 17.12 24.54 -0.59
CA ASP A 153 18.22 24.17 -1.48
C ASP A 153 17.94 22.93 -2.36
N ARG A 154 16.80 22.27 -2.14
CA ARG A 154 16.35 21.07 -2.88
C ARG A 154 17.28 19.86 -2.73
N LEU A 155 18.14 19.86 -1.72
CA LEU A 155 19.04 18.75 -1.42
C LEU A 155 18.37 17.73 -0.46
N PRO A 156 18.81 16.46 -0.46
CA PRO A 156 18.34 15.47 0.51
C PRO A 156 18.56 15.95 1.95
N VAL A 157 17.56 15.74 2.80
CA VAL A 157 17.63 16.07 4.22
C VAL A 157 18.63 15.17 4.94
N ALA A 158 19.42 15.74 5.85
CA ALA A 158 20.27 15.01 6.78
C ALA A 158 19.78 15.22 8.22
N TRP A 159 19.60 14.13 8.97
CA TRP A 159 19.12 14.14 10.34
C TRP A 159 19.81 13.07 11.19
N ALA A 160 21.04 13.37 11.63
CA ALA A 160 21.93 12.42 12.29
C ALA A 160 21.36 11.79 13.58
N ALA A 161 20.47 12.48 14.29
CA ALA A 161 19.85 11.95 15.50
C ALA A 161 18.90 10.78 15.21
N GLU A 162 18.25 10.78 14.04
CA GLU A 162 17.31 9.74 13.64
C GLU A 162 17.25 9.64 12.10
N PRO A 163 18.23 8.96 11.46
CA PRO A 163 18.35 8.94 10.00
C PRO A 163 17.14 8.38 9.25
N GLU A 164 16.28 7.59 9.91
CA GLU A 164 15.01 7.13 9.31
C GLU A 164 14.06 8.28 8.97
N LEU A 165 14.17 9.41 9.68
CA LEU A 165 13.38 10.61 9.39
C LEU A 165 13.80 11.32 8.11
N GLU A 166 14.95 10.99 7.54
CA GLU A 166 15.38 11.48 6.22
C GLU A 166 14.55 10.88 5.08
N TRP A 167 13.79 9.82 5.36
CA TRP A 167 13.06 9.06 4.35
C TRP A 167 11.54 9.17 4.54
N CYS A 168 10.81 9.08 3.44
CA CYS A 168 9.36 8.90 3.46
C CYS A 168 8.91 7.85 2.44
N PRO A 169 7.74 7.21 2.69
CA PRO A 169 6.95 6.58 1.66
C PRO A 169 6.71 7.50 0.45
N PRO A 170 6.91 7.03 -0.80
CA PRO A 170 6.52 7.78 -2.02
C PRO A 170 5.00 7.77 -2.30
N GLY A 171 4.19 7.33 -1.34
CA GLY A 171 2.73 7.21 -1.48
C GLY A 171 2.31 5.86 -2.05
N HIS A 172 0.99 5.60 -2.06
CA HIS A 172 0.46 4.30 -2.46
C HIS A 172 0.51 4.02 -3.98
N GLY A 173 0.90 5.00 -4.79
CA GLY A 173 1.11 4.83 -6.24
C GLY A 173 2.41 4.10 -6.59
N ASP A 174 3.22 3.75 -5.58
CA ASP A 174 4.47 2.98 -5.70
C ASP A 174 4.25 1.46 -5.79
N ILE A 175 2.98 1.03 -5.92
CA ILE A 175 2.56 -0.36 -6.15
C ILE A 175 2.99 -0.90 -7.51
#